data_AF-K6TUN8-F1
#
_entry.id   AF-K6TUN8-F1
#
_cell.length_a   1.000
_cell.length_b   1.000
_cell.length_c   1.000
_cell.angle_alpha   90.00
_cell.angle_beta   90.00
_cell.angle_gamma   90.00
#
_symmetry.space_group_name_H-M   'P 1'
#
loop_
_entity.id
_entity.type
_entity.pdbx_description
1 polymer ?
#
loop_
_entity_poly.entity_id
_entity_poly.type
_entity_poly.pdbx_seq_one_letter_code
_entity_poly.pdbx_strand_id
1 'polypeptide(L)' 'MNKVLRSLRAKHGDTQRDLAEFLGITVNTLSFKENGKYKFTLEEAYKISQRYSTPLEEIFFKDLDVITTTKVV' A
#
# COMPACT_ATOMS: atom_id res chain seq x y z
N MET A 1 6.27 7.81 4.67
CA MET A 1 4.82 7.71 4.97
C MET A 1 4.03 7.50 3.68
N ASN A 2 3.28 6.39 3.57
CA ASN A 2 2.42 6.10 2.43
C ASN A 2 1.07 6.84 2.59
N LYS A 3 0.99 8.03 1.99
CA LYS A 3 -0.22 8.87 2.03
C LYS A 3 -1.40 8.26 1.27
N VAL A 4 -1.12 7.50 0.20
CA VAL A 4 -2.16 6.87 -0.63
C VAL A 4 -2.90 5.80 0.16
N LEU A 5 -2.17 4.90 0.81
CA LEU A 5 -2.75 3.84 1.62
C LEU A 5 -3.62 4.38 2.77
N ARG A 6 -3.17 5.44 3.44
CA ARG A 6 -3.95 6.10 4.49
C ARG A 6 -5.26 6.68 3.95
N SER A 7 -5.22 7.31 2.79
CA SER A 7 -6.42 7.85 2.13
C SER A 7 -7.38 6.76 1.67
N LEU A 8 -6.87 5.65 1.13
CA LEU A 8 -7.68 4.48 0.75
C LEU A 8 -8.39 3.90 1.97
N ARG A 9 -7.67 3.68 3.08
CA ARG A 9 -8.29 3.24 4.33
C ARG A 9 -9.43 4.15 4.77
N ALA A 10 -9.17 5.46 4.82
CA ALA A 10 -10.19 6.43 5.22
C ALA A 10 -11.42 6.43 4.29
N LYS A 11 -11.21 6.30 2.97
CA LYS A 11 -12.29 6.20 1.97
C LYS A 11 -13.16 4.96 2.18
N HIS A 12 -12.57 3.86 2.63
CA HIS A 12 -13.27 2.60 2.90
C HIS A 12 -13.78 2.47 4.35
N GLY A 13 -13.55 3.48 5.21
CA GLY A 13 -13.92 3.42 6.63
C GLY A 13 -13.03 2.50 7.48
N ASP A 14 -11.91 2.01 6.94
CA ASP A 14 -11.00 1.09 7.62
C ASP A 14 -10.07 1.83 8.59
N THR A 15 -10.06 1.38 9.85
CA THR A 15 -9.04 1.77 10.83
C THR A 15 -7.72 1.04 10.55
N GLN A 16 -6.65 1.44 11.26
CA GLN A 16 -5.40 0.67 11.22
C GLN A 16 -5.59 -0.73 11.83
N ARG A 17 -6.54 -0.91 12.75
CA ARG A 17 -6.82 -2.22 13.31
C ARG A 17 -7.43 -3.14 12.26
N ASP A 18 -8.41 -2.65 11.51
CA ASP A 18 -9.11 -3.45 10.49
C ASP A 18 -8.15 -3.93 9.39
N LEU A 19 -7.28 -3.04 8.91
CA LEU A 19 -6.27 -3.44 7.91
C LEU A 19 -5.20 -4.36 8.51
N ALA A 20 -4.78 -4.15 9.76
CA ALA A 20 -3.79 -5.00 10.40
C ALA A 20 -4.32 -6.43 10.62
N GLU A 21 -5.57 -6.55 11.08
CA GLU A 21 -6.28 -7.83 11.22
C GLU A 21 -6.41 -8.54 9.88
N PHE A 22 -6.81 -7.84 8.82
CA PHE A 22 -6.89 -8.40 7.47
C PHE A 22 -5.55 -8.91 6.95
N LEU A 23 -4.45 -8.22 7.28
CA LEU A 23 -3.10 -8.61 6.88
C LEU A 23 -2.47 -9.67 7.79
N GLY A 24 -3.10 -10.00 8.92
CA GLY A 24 -2.54 -10.91 9.91
C GLY A 24 -1.30 -10.35 10.62
N ILE A 25 -1.22 -9.04 10.79
CA ILE A 25 -0.10 -8.35 11.44
C ILE A 25 -0.59 -7.52 12.63
N THR A 26 0.34 -7.08 13.48
CA THR A 26 -0.02 -6.17 14.58
C THR A 26 -0.31 -4.75 14.07
N VAL A 27 -1.17 -4.01 14.77
CA VAL A 27 -1.45 -2.60 14.47
C VAL A 27 -0.18 -1.75 14.49
N ASN A 28 0.77 -2.08 15.38
CA ASN A 28 2.07 -1.41 15.45
C ASN A 28 2.91 -1.68 14.20
N THR A 29 2.94 -2.93 13.73
CA THR A 29 3.61 -3.32 12.47
C THR A 29 3.01 -2.54 11.30
N LEU A 30 1.67 -2.46 11.21
CA LEU A 30 1.02 -1.65 10.17
C LEU A 30 1.41 -0.18 10.29
N SER A 31 1.38 0.40 11.50
CA SER A 31 1.76 1.79 11.73
C SER A 31 3.19 2.08 11.27
N PHE A 32 4.15 1.20 11.59
CA PHE A 32 5.51 1.34 11.13
C PHE A 32 5.64 1.25 9.60
N LYS A 33 4.87 0.37 8.96
CA LYS A 33 4.84 0.25 7.50
C LYS A 33 4.21 1.45 6.82
N GLU A 34 3.06 1.92 7.29
CA GLU A 34 2.41 3.14 6.79
C GLU A 34 3.29 4.37 6.95
N ASN A 35 4.08 4.46 8.03
CA ASN A 35 5.01 5.56 8.22
C ASN A 35 6.31 5.41 7.38
N GLY A 36 6.56 4.23 6.81
CA GLY A 36 7.73 3.93 5.98
C GLY A 36 8.96 3.50 6.77
N LYS A 37 8.81 3.16 8.06
CA LYS A 37 9.90 2.57 8.86
C LYS A 37 10.23 1.15 8.41
N TYR A 38 9.22 0.42 7.93
CA TYR A 38 9.35 -0.88 7.29
C TYR A 38 8.64 -0.88 5.94
N LYS A 39 9.10 -1.73 5.02
CA LYS A 39 8.41 -1.95 3.74
C LYS A 39 7.29 -2.98 3.92
N PHE A 40 6.26 -2.86 3.11
CA PHE A 40 5.29 -3.94 2.92
C PHE A 40 5.96 -5.07 2.12
N THR A 41 5.65 -6.32 2.45
CA THR A 41 6.03 -7.45 1.61
C THR A 41 5.18 -7.44 0.33
N LEU A 42 5.62 -8.17 -0.70
CA LEU A 42 4.84 -8.29 -1.94
C LEU A 42 3.45 -8.88 -1.68
N GLU A 43 3.36 -9.89 -0.81
CA GLU A 43 2.10 -10.51 -0.44
C GLU A 43 1.15 -9.52 0.25
N GLU A 44 1.65 -8.73 1.21
CA GLU A 44 0.85 -7.71 1.88
C GLU A 44 0.39 -6.62 0.92
N ALA A 45 1.29 -6.15 0.06
CA ALA A 45 0.98 -5.15 -0.95
C ALA A 45 -0.10 -5.67 -1.92
N TYR A 46 -0.02 -6.94 -2.33
CA TYR A 46 -1.00 -7.58 -3.19
C TYR A 46 -2.37 -7.72 -2.48
N LYS A 47 -2.39 -8.15 -1.21
CA LYS A 47 -3.61 -8.21 -0.39
C LYS A 47 -4.28 -6.83 -0.25
N ILE A 48 -3.48 -5.78 -0.01
CA ILE A 48 -3.95 -4.39 0.06
C ILE A 48 -4.58 -3.97 -1.28
N SER A 49 -3.92 -4.27 -2.39
CA SER A 49 -4.42 -3.97 -3.73
C SER A 49 -5.76 -4.62 -4.00
N GLN A 50 -5.92 -5.91 -3.65
CA GLN A 50 -7.19 -6.62 -3.78
C GLN A 50 -8.28 -6.02 -2.88
N ARG A 51 -7.98 -5.76 -1.59
CA ARG A 51 -8.94 -5.23 -0.62
C ARG A 51 -9.55 -3.89 -1.06
N TYR A 52 -8.71 -2.99 -1.59
CA TYR A 52 -9.15 -1.66 -2.01
C TYR A 52 -9.42 -1.56 -3.52
N SER A 53 -9.36 -2.68 -4.24
CA SER A 53 -9.54 -2.72 -5.71
C SER A 53 -8.73 -1.62 -6.43
N THR A 54 -7.51 -1.39 -5.97
CA THR A 54 -6.61 -0.33 -6.47
C THR A 54 -5.29 -0.95 -6.89
N PRO A 55 -4.73 -0.63 -8.07
CA PRO A 55 -3.46 -1.18 -8.53
C PRO A 55 -2.30 -0.90 -7.57
N LEU A 56 -1.34 -1.83 -7.50
CA LEU A 56 -0.12 -1.71 -6.68
C LEU A 56 0.66 -0.44 -7.03
N GLU A 57 0.73 -0.13 -8.32
CA GLU A 57 1.38 1.03 -8.92
C GLU A 57 0.86 2.33 -8.29
N GLU A 58 -0.45 2.45 -8.16
CA GLU A 58 -1.10 3.63 -7.60
C GLU A 58 -0.87 3.74 -6.08
N ILE A 59 -0.83 2.60 -5.37
CA ILE A 59 -0.67 2.57 -3.90
C ILE A 59 0.77 2.81 -3.46
N PHE A 60 1.75 2.24 -4.16
CA PHE A 60 3.14 2.17 -3.70
C PHE A 60 4.14 2.84 -4.63
N PHE A 61 3.77 3.16 -5.87
CA PHE A 61 4.70 3.62 -6.91
C PHE A 61 4.30 4.95 -7.56
N LYS A 62 3.44 5.74 -6.90
CA LYS A 62 2.92 7.02 -7.42
C LYS A 62 4.00 8.04 -7.82
N ASP A 63 5.21 7.94 -7.28
CA ASP A 63 6.36 8.81 -7.59
C ASP A 63 7.36 8.18 -8.56
N LEU A 64 7.08 6.98 -9.11
CA LEU A 64 7.83 6.50 -10.25
C LEU A 64 7.37 7.27 -11.48
N ASP A 65 8.09 8.34 -11.82
CA ASP A 65 8.12 8.87 -13.18
C ASP A 65 8.61 7.74 -14.08
N VAL A 66 7.67 6.96 -14.60
CA VAL A 66 7.92 5.97 -15.64
C VAL A 66 8.34 6.76 -16.88
N ILE A 67 9.62 7.11 -16.97
CA ILE A 67 10.27 7.30 -18.26
C ILE A 67 10.18 5.92 -18.92
N THR A 68 9.13 5.70 -19.70
CA THR A 68 8.94 4.51 -20.53
C THR A 68 10.09 4.43 -21.52
N THR A 69 11.23 3.91 -21.06
CA THR A 69 12.33 3.49 -21.92
C THR A 69 11.93 2.15 -22.49
N THR A 70 10.96 2.20 -23.40
CA THR A 70 10.68 1.14 -24.36
C THR A 70 10.67 1.82 -25.73
N LYS A 71 11.82 2.40 -26.08
CA LYS A 71 12.29 2.33 -27.46
C LYS A 71 12.87 0.93 -27.63
N VAL A 72 11.99 -0.03 -27.91
CA VAL A 72 12.41 -1.25 -28.61
C VAL A 72 12.69 -0.77 -30.03
N VAL A 73 13.98 -0.76 -30.35
CA VAL A 73 14.51 -0.70 -31.72
C VAL A 73 14.00 -1.86 -32.54
#